data_AF-A0A6P0US76-F1
#
_entry.id   AF-A0A6P0US76-F1
#
_cell.length_a   1.000
_cell.length_b   1.000
_cell.length_c   1.000
_cell.angle_alpha   90.00
_cell.angle_beta   90.00
_cell.angle_gamma   90.00
#
_symmetry.space_group_name_H-M   'P 1'
#
loop_
_entity.id
_entity.type
_entity.pdbx_description
1 polymer ?
#
loop_
_entity_poly.entity_id
_entity_poly.type
_entity_poly.pdbx_seq_one_letter_code
_entity_poly.pdbx_strand_id
1 'polypeptide(L)'
;MDSLKVLFINCTLKKSPEISNTEALWHTVATLYHQKGCQTNQLRVIDFQLLSGTTWDEGSGDEFPQLFESIQAADILVVGTPVISGMRSSQCQKLIERLQGTHHIQIDPETGQFPLYNKVFGLLLLGNATGGNHCLAQTCYDFSQLGCTNPPHNTVAWFQGMDNKEGFIEARGKDSITVNRNAQLLVENSVALAKMLRHTPLKTSLQDAMNQARAIAKAAKVDTIIAIAPQPIRTNDTEAEGIDYHRLRKRVWLIMQEGMRRGFQFKVLDLEERIFQAEREGKGFIYRIYPGDLSFRRQYQDYDYEQSKSRKLELLGKYGLPVPLSSGIFKTLAEISFAHLKFPLVAKPNSGYLSRNVFPNLQTVEQLKQAVSVIEANGDIIKLESHICGHDYRVLIVNHQYVGCVERRSANVVGDGKHTILQLFNLRNQEPGRGDRYEIHATIHQLVFDRTSRRLLQEAGYTLETVLPEGELFYLQEKITASTGADYVDYTEQLHPSIIQSCIDFSHQFSNLTLGFDLITPDISRPLADTGGAFNEYNFLPYVDLHENCNIGQKRPVSRLIWDYIEAHADRIVTSEFNIF
;
A
#
# COMPACT_ATOMS: atom_id res chain seq x y z
N MET A 1 -12.88 -24.57 -40.07
CA MET A 1 -12.72 -24.03 -38.71
C MET A 1 -13.81 -23.00 -38.52
N ASP A 2 -14.55 -23.08 -37.43
CA ASP A 2 -15.63 -22.14 -37.13
C ASP A 2 -15.11 -20.70 -37.08
N SER A 3 -15.94 -19.75 -37.49
CA SER A 3 -15.59 -18.32 -37.42
C SER A 3 -15.33 -17.90 -35.96
N LEU A 4 -14.40 -16.96 -35.74
CA LEU A 4 -14.24 -16.33 -34.42
C LEU A 4 -15.45 -15.44 -34.14
N LYS A 5 -15.99 -15.52 -32.93
CA LYS A 5 -17.07 -14.67 -32.44
C LYS A 5 -16.49 -13.50 -31.67
N VAL A 6 -16.83 -12.29 -32.11
CA VAL A 6 -16.41 -11.02 -31.51
C VAL A 6 -17.64 -10.36 -30.91
N LEU A 7 -17.63 -10.09 -29.61
CA LEU A 7 -18.69 -9.33 -28.95
C LEU A 7 -18.21 -7.92 -28.67
N PHE A 8 -18.91 -6.93 -29.23
CA PHE A 8 -18.76 -5.54 -28.88
C PHE A 8 -19.66 -5.19 -27.70
N ILE A 9 -19.08 -4.70 -26.62
CA ILE A 9 -19.80 -4.33 -25.40
C ILE A 9 -19.76 -2.80 -25.27
N ASN A 10 -20.89 -2.15 -25.57
CA ASN A 10 -20.99 -0.70 -25.52
C ASN A 10 -21.44 -0.23 -24.13
N CYS A 11 -20.51 0.39 -23.40
CA CYS A 11 -20.73 0.96 -22.07
C CYS A 11 -21.07 2.46 -22.13
N THR A 12 -21.70 2.94 -23.20
CA THR A 12 -22.29 4.28 -23.27
C THR A 12 -23.33 4.50 -22.16
N LEU A 13 -23.55 5.75 -21.78
CA LEU A 13 -24.63 6.14 -20.86
C LEU A 13 -25.97 6.38 -21.58
N LYS A 14 -25.99 6.33 -22.91
CA LYS A 14 -27.15 6.63 -23.76
C LYS A 14 -27.94 5.37 -24.10
N LYS A 15 -29.21 5.30 -23.69
CA LYS A 15 -30.07 4.12 -23.92
C LYS A 15 -30.44 3.99 -25.39
N SER A 16 -30.57 2.78 -25.92
CA SER A 16 -31.03 2.60 -27.31
C SER A 16 -32.44 3.19 -27.50
N PRO A 17 -32.74 3.84 -28.65
CA PRO A 17 -31.94 3.94 -29.87
C PRO A 17 -31.06 5.21 -29.96
N GLU A 18 -30.72 5.87 -28.85
CA GLU A 18 -29.91 7.09 -28.90
C GLU A 18 -28.53 6.85 -29.53
N ILE A 19 -28.09 7.83 -30.34
CA ILE A 19 -26.82 7.78 -31.06
C ILE A 19 -25.63 7.83 -30.08
N SER A 20 -24.76 6.82 -30.16
CA SER A 20 -23.54 6.72 -29.37
C SER A 20 -22.30 6.92 -30.23
N ASN A 21 -21.39 7.81 -29.81
CA ASN A 21 -20.08 7.95 -30.45
C ASN A 21 -19.24 6.67 -30.30
N THR A 22 -19.38 5.98 -29.16
CA THR A 22 -18.77 4.67 -28.91
C THR A 22 -19.28 3.63 -29.91
N GLU A 23 -20.57 3.71 -30.26
CA GLU A 23 -21.17 2.89 -31.31
C GLU A 23 -20.52 3.12 -32.68
N ALA A 24 -20.38 4.37 -33.08
CA ALA A 24 -19.75 4.72 -34.34
C ALA A 24 -18.27 4.28 -34.44
N LEU A 25 -17.49 4.37 -33.35
CA LEU A 25 -16.11 3.89 -33.37
C LEU A 25 -16.06 2.37 -33.52
N TRP A 26 -16.93 1.61 -32.83
CA TRP A 26 -16.88 0.17 -32.99
C TRP A 26 -17.29 -0.29 -34.39
N HIS A 27 -18.23 0.38 -35.07
CA HIS A 27 -18.58 0.06 -36.46
C HIS A 27 -17.36 0.11 -37.40
N THR A 28 -16.47 1.10 -37.18
CA THR A 28 -15.19 1.20 -37.89
C THR A 28 -14.34 -0.06 -37.66
N VAL A 29 -14.26 -0.52 -36.42
CA VAL A 29 -13.45 -1.70 -36.04
C VAL A 29 -14.10 -3.02 -36.49
N ALA A 30 -15.43 -3.16 -36.41
CA ALA A 30 -16.15 -4.36 -36.82
C ALA A 30 -16.00 -4.67 -38.31
N THR A 31 -15.96 -3.62 -39.15
CA THR A 31 -15.71 -3.78 -40.60
C THR A 31 -14.40 -4.54 -40.85
N LEU A 32 -13.35 -4.26 -40.07
CA LEU A 32 -12.06 -4.95 -40.17
C LEU A 32 -12.14 -6.40 -39.66
N TYR A 33 -12.89 -6.66 -38.60
CA TYR A 33 -13.13 -8.04 -38.13
C TYR A 33 -13.90 -8.87 -39.16
N HIS A 34 -14.90 -8.30 -39.84
CA HIS A 34 -15.61 -8.95 -40.96
C HIS A 34 -14.66 -9.28 -42.11
N GLN A 35 -13.74 -8.38 -42.46
CA GLN A 35 -12.71 -8.64 -43.47
C GLN A 35 -11.77 -9.78 -43.08
N LYS A 36 -11.54 -10.01 -41.79
CA LYS A 36 -10.80 -11.17 -41.27
C LYS A 36 -11.66 -12.44 -41.12
N GLY A 37 -12.92 -12.41 -41.57
CA GLY A 37 -13.85 -13.53 -41.54
C GLY A 37 -14.45 -13.83 -40.16
N CYS A 38 -14.44 -12.87 -39.24
CA CYS A 38 -15.03 -13.03 -37.90
C CYS A 38 -16.52 -12.68 -37.89
N GLN A 39 -17.31 -13.36 -37.06
CA GLN A 39 -18.68 -12.99 -36.75
C GLN A 39 -18.68 -11.95 -35.63
N THR A 40 -19.39 -10.84 -35.81
CA THR A 40 -19.50 -9.80 -34.79
C THR A 40 -20.92 -9.72 -34.25
N ASN A 41 -21.08 -9.65 -32.94
CA ASN A 41 -22.32 -9.27 -32.28
C ASN A 41 -22.10 -8.04 -31.40
N GLN A 42 -23.17 -7.38 -30.98
CA GLN A 42 -23.09 -6.26 -30.06
C GLN A 42 -24.12 -6.36 -28.94
N LEU A 43 -23.78 -5.79 -27.80
CA LEU A 43 -24.74 -5.45 -26.75
C LEU A 43 -24.39 -4.10 -26.16
N ARG A 44 -25.40 -3.42 -25.63
CA ARG A 44 -25.26 -2.12 -24.97
C ARG A 44 -25.68 -2.28 -23.51
N VAL A 45 -24.74 -2.08 -22.59
CA VAL A 45 -24.94 -2.42 -21.17
C VAL A 45 -26.13 -1.69 -20.55
N ILE A 46 -26.32 -0.41 -20.91
CA ILE A 46 -27.42 0.41 -20.38
C ILE A 46 -28.83 -0.05 -20.84
N ASP A 47 -28.91 -0.94 -21.83
CA ASP A 47 -30.18 -1.51 -22.27
C ASP A 47 -30.64 -2.68 -21.38
N PHE A 48 -29.76 -3.18 -20.51
CA PHE A 48 -30.04 -4.23 -19.54
C PHE A 48 -30.07 -3.65 -18.12
N GLN A 49 -30.95 -4.18 -17.28
CA GLN A 49 -31.05 -3.87 -15.87
C GLN A 49 -29.97 -4.65 -15.10
N LEU A 50 -28.78 -4.05 -15.00
CA LEU A 50 -27.72 -4.56 -14.13
C LEU A 50 -27.85 -3.91 -12.76
N LEU A 51 -28.23 -4.72 -11.77
CA LEU A 51 -28.20 -4.30 -10.37
C LEU A 51 -26.74 -4.14 -9.92
N SER A 52 -26.49 -3.24 -8.97
CA SER A 52 -25.13 -3.03 -8.44
C SER A 52 -24.79 -4.14 -7.45
N GLY A 53 -23.62 -4.76 -7.59
CA GLY A 53 -23.17 -5.81 -6.69
C GLY A 53 -21.98 -6.59 -7.28
N THR A 54 -21.60 -7.66 -6.59
CA THR A 54 -20.42 -8.49 -6.92
C THR A 54 -20.71 -9.99 -6.83
N THR A 55 -21.97 -10.40 -6.91
CA THR A 55 -22.38 -11.82 -6.94
C THR A 55 -22.80 -12.27 -8.35
N TRP A 56 -23.16 -13.53 -8.57
CA TRP A 56 -23.65 -13.98 -9.88
C TRP A 56 -25.01 -13.38 -10.27
N ASP A 57 -25.89 -13.16 -9.29
CA ASP A 57 -27.27 -12.69 -9.49
C ASP A 57 -27.69 -11.92 -8.23
N GLU A 58 -28.00 -10.63 -8.36
CA GLU A 58 -28.43 -9.79 -7.22
C GLU A 58 -29.94 -9.93 -6.91
N GLY A 59 -30.64 -10.83 -7.59
CA GLY A 59 -32.03 -11.18 -7.33
C GLY A 59 -33.02 -10.58 -8.32
N SER A 60 -34.24 -10.36 -7.86
CA SER A 60 -35.39 -10.08 -8.73
C SER A 60 -35.16 -8.88 -9.66
N GLY A 61 -35.09 -9.17 -10.97
CA GLY A 61 -34.94 -8.16 -12.03
C GLY A 61 -33.49 -7.86 -12.45
N ASP A 62 -32.49 -8.61 -11.95
CA ASP A 62 -31.12 -8.53 -12.47
C ASP A 62 -31.01 -9.29 -13.81
N GLU A 63 -30.64 -8.57 -14.87
CA GLU A 63 -30.47 -9.13 -16.21
C GLU A 63 -29.01 -9.51 -16.51
N PHE A 64 -28.11 -9.44 -15.51
CA PHE A 64 -26.71 -9.81 -15.68
C PHE A 64 -26.50 -11.26 -16.16
N PRO A 65 -27.16 -12.31 -15.60
CA PRO A 65 -26.99 -13.68 -16.09
C PRO A 65 -27.29 -13.84 -17.59
N GLN A 66 -28.35 -13.19 -18.08
CA GLN A 66 -28.71 -13.20 -19.51
C GLN A 66 -27.67 -12.47 -20.36
N LEU A 67 -27.20 -11.30 -19.89
CA LEU A 67 -26.14 -10.56 -20.56
C LEU A 67 -24.85 -11.39 -20.65
N PHE A 68 -24.54 -12.14 -19.58
CA PHE A 68 -23.32 -12.93 -19.47
C PHE A 68 -23.23 -14.08 -20.48
N GLU A 69 -24.34 -14.70 -20.86
CA GLU A 69 -24.35 -15.76 -21.89
C GLU A 69 -23.69 -15.29 -23.20
N SER A 70 -23.96 -14.04 -23.59
CA SER A 70 -23.36 -13.44 -24.79
C SER A 70 -21.84 -13.24 -24.62
N ILE A 71 -21.41 -12.81 -23.43
CA ILE A 71 -19.99 -12.62 -23.10
C ILE A 71 -19.26 -13.96 -23.11
N GLN A 72 -19.84 -14.98 -22.51
CA GLN A 72 -19.27 -16.32 -22.44
C GLN A 72 -19.15 -16.97 -23.83
N ALA A 73 -20.09 -16.71 -24.74
CA ALA A 73 -20.07 -17.28 -26.09
C ALA A 73 -19.01 -16.68 -27.03
N ALA A 74 -18.41 -15.54 -26.69
CA ALA A 74 -17.45 -14.83 -27.56
C ALA A 74 -16.00 -15.32 -27.38
N ASP A 75 -15.23 -15.34 -28.47
CA ASP A 75 -13.77 -15.56 -28.41
C ASP A 75 -13.01 -14.27 -28.14
N ILE A 76 -13.53 -13.15 -28.64
CA ILE A 76 -12.95 -11.81 -28.50
C ILE A 76 -13.99 -10.87 -27.89
N LEU A 77 -13.63 -10.19 -26.81
CA LEU A 77 -14.42 -9.16 -26.16
C LEU A 77 -13.83 -7.79 -26.49
N VAL A 78 -14.61 -6.93 -27.13
CA VAL A 78 -14.22 -5.55 -27.42
C VAL A 78 -15.11 -4.60 -26.64
N VAL A 79 -14.59 -4.07 -25.53
CA VAL A 79 -15.33 -3.15 -24.66
C VAL A 79 -15.13 -1.72 -25.15
N GLY A 80 -16.23 -1.01 -25.39
CA GLY A 80 -16.21 0.42 -25.69
C GLY A 80 -16.76 1.24 -24.54
N THR A 81 -15.98 2.18 -24.01
CA THR A 81 -16.41 3.05 -22.92
C THR A 81 -16.06 4.51 -23.17
N PRO A 82 -17.00 5.45 -22.95
CA PRO A 82 -16.67 6.86 -22.94
C PRO A 82 -15.85 7.22 -21.68
N VAL A 83 -14.91 8.13 -21.84
CA VAL A 83 -14.11 8.72 -20.76
C VAL A 83 -14.84 9.94 -20.20
N ILE A 84 -15.17 9.88 -18.92
CA ILE A 84 -15.95 10.90 -18.19
C ILE A 84 -15.14 11.29 -16.96
N SER A 85 -14.78 12.57 -16.84
CA SER A 85 -13.96 13.09 -15.74
C SER A 85 -12.66 12.30 -15.51
N GLY A 86 -12.04 11.84 -16.60
CA GLY A 86 -10.82 11.03 -16.56
C GLY A 86 -11.00 9.57 -16.13
N MET A 87 -12.24 9.11 -16.00
CA MET A 87 -12.61 7.74 -15.62
C MET A 87 -13.40 7.05 -16.74
N ARG A 88 -13.45 5.72 -16.72
CA ARG A 88 -14.39 4.95 -17.55
C ARG A 88 -15.82 5.25 -17.14
N SER A 89 -16.78 4.98 -18.02
CA SER A 89 -18.20 5.16 -17.69
C SER A 89 -18.63 4.28 -16.51
N SER A 90 -19.63 4.75 -15.75
CA SER A 90 -20.23 3.98 -14.67
C SER A 90 -20.80 2.64 -15.13
N GLN A 91 -21.26 2.55 -16.38
CA GLN A 91 -21.72 1.29 -16.98
C GLN A 91 -20.56 0.30 -17.21
N CYS A 92 -19.38 0.79 -17.58
CA CYS A 92 -18.19 -0.05 -17.71
C CYS A 92 -17.70 -0.54 -16.34
N GLN A 93 -17.68 0.37 -15.36
CA GLN A 93 -17.36 0.03 -13.97
C GLN A 93 -18.30 -1.05 -13.42
N LYS A 94 -19.61 -0.85 -13.56
CA LYS A 94 -20.62 -1.80 -13.09
C LYS A 94 -20.47 -3.16 -13.78
N LEU A 95 -20.28 -3.19 -15.10
CA LEU A 95 -20.04 -4.45 -15.82
C LEU A 95 -18.86 -5.23 -15.23
N ILE A 96 -17.74 -4.56 -14.94
CA ILE A 96 -16.55 -5.20 -14.38
C ILE A 96 -16.83 -5.78 -12.99
N GLU A 97 -17.51 -5.02 -12.12
CA GLU A 97 -17.91 -5.48 -10.77
C GLU A 97 -18.79 -6.73 -10.84
N ARG A 98 -19.76 -6.76 -11.77
CA ARG A 98 -20.62 -7.94 -11.98
C ARG A 98 -19.85 -9.13 -12.54
N LEU A 99 -18.93 -8.89 -13.47
CA LEU A 99 -18.05 -9.95 -14.02
C LEU A 99 -17.14 -10.57 -12.95
N GLN A 100 -16.66 -9.79 -11.98
CA GLN A 100 -15.87 -10.32 -10.86
C GLN A 100 -16.68 -11.30 -9.99
N GLY A 101 -18.00 -11.10 -9.89
CA GLY A 101 -18.89 -12.01 -9.18
C GLY A 101 -19.00 -13.42 -9.76
N THR A 102 -18.48 -13.63 -10.97
CA THR A 102 -18.42 -14.97 -11.60
C THR A 102 -17.32 -15.86 -11.00
N HIS A 103 -16.31 -15.28 -10.34
CA HIS A 103 -15.14 -16.02 -9.85
C HIS A 103 -15.46 -17.12 -8.82
N HIS A 104 -16.53 -16.96 -8.05
CA HIS A 104 -16.86 -17.86 -6.95
C HIS A 104 -17.86 -18.96 -7.32
N ILE A 105 -18.53 -18.83 -8.47
CA ILE A 105 -19.71 -19.63 -8.81
C ILE A 105 -19.53 -20.37 -10.14
N GLN A 106 -18.65 -19.90 -11.02
CA GLN A 106 -18.54 -20.38 -12.40
C GLN A 106 -17.13 -20.83 -12.77
N ILE A 107 -16.36 -21.38 -11.82
CA ILE A 107 -15.10 -22.05 -12.19
C ILE A 107 -15.47 -23.28 -13.01
N ASP A 108 -14.92 -23.37 -14.22
CA ASP A 108 -15.12 -24.54 -15.08
C ASP A 108 -14.54 -25.77 -14.37
N PRO A 109 -15.36 -26.80 -14.10
CA PRO A 109 -14.92 -27.98 -13.35
C PRO A 109 -13.95 -28.86 -14.14
N GLU A 110 -13.92 -28.78 -15.47
CA GLU A 110 -13.00 -29.54 -16.32
C GLU A 110 -11.65 -28.84 -16.43
N THR A 111 -11.65 -27.51 -16.62
CA THR A 111 -10.41 -26.75 -16.84
C THR A 111 -9.85 -26.10 -15.57
N GLY A 112 -10.66 -25.94 -14.52
CA GLY A 112 -10.31 -25.24 -13.30
C GLY A 112 -10.10 -23.73 -13.48
N GLN A 113 -10.71 -23.14 -14.52
CA GLN A 113 -10.48 -21.75 -14.93
C GLN A 113 -11.70 -20.86 -14.70
N PHE A 114 -11.48 -19.55 -14.58
CA PHE A 114 -12.58 -18.58 -14.63
C PHE A 114 -13.22 -18.54 -16.03
N PRO A 115 -14.49 -18.14 -16.14
CA PRO A 115 -15.24 -18.22 -17.41
C PRO A 115 -14.65 -17.45 -18.60
N LEU A 116 -13.84 -16.41 -18.34
CA LEU A 116 -13.25 -15.59 -19.41
C LEU A 116 -11.82 -16.01 -19.78
N TYR A 117 -11.29 -17.10 -19.21
CA TYR A 117 -10.04 -17.68 -19.67
C TYR A 117 -10.09 -18.00 -21.16
N ASN A 118 -8.93 -17.87 -21.82
CA ASN A 118 -8.75 -18.13 -23.26
C ASN A 118 -9.51 -17.18 -24.19
N LYS A 119 -10.13 -16.11 -23.65
CA LYS A 119 -10.68 -15.01 -24.45
C LYS A 119 -9.65 -13.93 -24.68
N VAL A 120 -9.82 -13.18 -25.78
CA VAL A 120 -8.96 -12.03 -26.10
C VAL A 120 -9.71 -10.73 -25.82
N PHE A 121 -9.03 -9.77 -25.19
CA PHE A 121 -9.64 -8.49 -24.84
C PHE A 121 -9.13 -7.34 -25.74
N GLY A 122 -10.05 -6.49 -26.17
CA GLY A 122 -9.81 -5.22 -26.85
C GLY A 122 -10.60 -4.08 -26.22
N LEU A 123 -10.09 -2.85 -26.33
CA LEU A 123 -10.66 -1.67 -25.70
C LEU A 123 -10.86 -0.53 -26.71
N LEU A 124 -12.02 0.12 -26.67
CA LEU A 124 -12.33 1.33 -27.42
C LEU A 124 -12.58 2.48 -26.44
N LEU A 125 -11.80 3.55 -26.55
CA LEU A 125 -11.91 4.74 -25.69
C LEU A 125 -12.28 5.98 -26.49
N LEU A 126 -13.26 6.72 -25.98
CA LEU A 126 -13.69 7.98 -26.59
C LEU A 126 -13.92 9.05 -25.53
N GLY A 127 -13.55 10.29 -25.79
CA GLY A 127 -13.88 11.41 -24.90
C GLY A 127 -12.86 12.55 -24.95
N ASN A 128 -12.78 13.34 -23.89
CA ASN A 128 -11.77 14.39 -23.76
C ASN A 128 -10.40 13.77 -23.46
N ALA A 129 -9.31 14.37 -23.95
CA ALA A 129 -7.96 13.79 -23.91
C ALA A 129 -7.41 13.45 -22.50
N THR A 130 -7.96 14.03 -21.45
CA THR A 130 -7.52 13.80 -20.07
C THR A 130 -8.09 12.51 -19.49
N GLY A 131 -7.18 11.63 -19.01
CA GLY A 131 -7.51 10.39 -18.29
C GLY A 131 -7.66 9.13 -19.15
N GLY A 132 -7.57 9.23 -20.48
CA GLY A 132 -7.65 8.06 -21.38
C GLY A 132 -6.66 6.93 -21.06
N ASN A 133 -5.39 7.27 -20.79
CA ASN A 133 -4.37 6.28 -20.40
C ASN A 133 -4.65 5.65 -19.02
N HIS A 134 -5.29 6.38 -18.11
CA HIS A 134 -5.71 5.84 -16.82
C HIS A 134 -6.83 4.82 -17.01
N CYS A 135 -7.86 5.16 -17.78
CA CYS A 135 -8.94 4.23 -18.15
C CYS A 135 -8.41 2.98 -18.87
N LEU A 136 -7.43 3.15 -19.77
CA LEU A 136 -6.77 2.05 -20.45
C LEU A 136 -6.10 1.11 -19.44
N ALA A 137 -5.24 1.65 -18.57
CA ALA A 137 -4.48 0.86 -17.61
C ALA A 137 -5.41 0.07 -16.67
N GLN A 138 -6.41 0.74 -16.09
CA GLN A 138 -7.35 0.11 -15.16
C GLN A 138 -8.19 -0.97 -15.85
N THR A 139 -8.76 -0.67 -17.01
CA THR A 139 -9.66 -1.60 -17.70
C THR A 139 -8.92 -2.82 -18.25
N CYS A 140 -7.71 -2.63 -18.82
CA CYS A 140 -6.90 -3.75 -19.29
C CYS A 140 -6.45 -4.65 -18.13
N TYR A 141 -6.12 -4.08 -16.98
CA TYR A 141 -5.79 -4.84 -15.78
C TYR A 141 -6.97 -5.68 -15.32
N ASP A 142 -8.15 -5.07 -15.19
CA ASP A 142 -9.36 -5.76 -14.71
C ASP A 142 -9.71 -6.96 -15.60
N PHE A 143 -9.74 -6.78 -16.92
CA PHE A 143 -10.02 -7.88 -17.86
C PHE A 143 -8.92 -8.96 -17.87
N SER A 144 -7.66 -8.60 -17.58
CA SER A 144 -6.61 -9.59 -17.38
C SER A 144 -6.84 -10.43 -16.12
N GLN A 145 -7.34 -9.82 -15.04
CA GLN A 145 -7.68 -10.55 -13.80
C GLN A 145 -8.90 -11.47 -13.98
N LEU A 146 -9.86 -11.07 -14.83
CA LEU A 146 -11.02 -11.90 -15.18
C LEU A 146 -10.65 -13.13 -16.05
N GLY A 147 -9.43 -13.19 -16.60
CA GLY A 147 -8.92 -14.32 -17.38
C GLY A 147 -8.68 -14.03 -18.86
N CYS A 148 -9.02 -12.84 -19.36
CA CYS A 148 -8.74 -12.49 -20.75
C CYS A 148 -7.25 -12.27 -20.99
N THR A 149 -6.80 -12.51 -22.23
CA THR A 149 -5.45 -12.17 -22.67
C THR A 149 -5.45 -10.87 -23.49
N ASN A 150 -4.57 -9.94 -23.14
CA ASN A 150 -4.42 -8.65 -23.81
C ASN A 150 -3.32 -8.75 -24.89
N PRO A 151 -3.65 -8.58 -26.19
CA PRO A 151 -2.63 -8.51 -27.24
C PRO A 151 -1.86 -7.18 -27.19
N PRO A 152 -0.68 -7.08 -27.82
CA PRO A 152 -0.05 -5.79 -28.09
C PRO A 152 -1.02 -4.89 -28.88
N HIS A 153 -1.02 -3.58 -28.59
CA HIS A 153 -1.90 -2.62 -29.26
C HIS A 153 -3.40 -2.98 -29.19
N ASN A 154 -3.86 -3.52 -28.06
CA ASN A 154 -5.26 -3.90 -27.84
C ASN A 154 -6.25 -2.72 -27.67
N THR A 155 -5.86 -1.49 -27.95
CA THR A 155 -6.70 -0.32 -27.69
C THR A 155 -6.79 0.62 -28.89
N VAL A 156 -8.02 1.03 -29.23
CA VAL A 156 -8.30 2.12 -30.16
C VAL A 156 -8.88 3.27 -29.37
N ALA A 157 -8.16 4.39 -29.34
CA ALA A 157 -8.59 5.58 -28.64
C ALA A 157 -8.78 6.73 -29.61
N TRP A 158 -9.85 7.49 -29.42
CA TRP A 158 -10.05 8.76 -30.08
C TRP A 158 -10.39 9.81 -29.03
N PHE A 159 -9.58 10.87 -29.00
CA PHE A 159 -9.76 11.97 -28.06
C PHE A 159 -9.76 13.30 -28.79
N GLN A 160 -10.54 14.25 -28.27
CA GLN A 160 -10.43 15.64 -28.68
C GLN A 160 -9.68 16.48 -27.64
N GLY A 161 -9.15 17.61 -28.12
CA GLY A 161 -8.65 18.69 -27.26
C GLY A 161 -9.77 19.28 -26.41
N MET A 162 -9.42 19.82 -25.23
CA MET A 162 -10.40 20.25 -24.22
C MET A 162 -11.39 21.31 -24.70
N ASP A 163 -11.05 22.06 -25.74
CA ASP A 163 -11.84 23.18 -26.26
C ASP A 163 -12.85 22.78 -27.35
N ASN A 164 -12.80 21.54 -27.84
CA ASN A 164 -13.73 21.06 -28.87
C ASN A 164 -14.85 20.21 -28.24
N LYS A 165 -16.10 20.49 -28.63
CA LYS A 165 -17.31 19.84 -28.12
C LYS A 165 -17.84 18.75 -29.05
N GLU A 166 -17.26 18.60 -30.23
CA GLU A 166 -17.73 17.67 -31.24
C GLU A 166 -17.49 16.20 -30.85
N GLY A 167 -18.49 15.36 -31.08
CA GLY A 167 -18.34 13.91 -30.93
C GLY A 167 -17.46 13.28 -32.02
N PHE A 168 -17.09 12.00 -31.84
CA PHE A 168 -16.39 11.20 -32.85
C PHE A 168 -17.06 11.24 -34.23
N ILE A 169 -18.39 11.25 -34.26
CA ILE A 169 -19.16 11.32 -35.50
C ILE A 169 -19.00 12.70 -36.18
N GLU A 170 -19.25 13.77 -35.42
CA GLU A 170 -19.26 15.15 -35.90
C GLU A 170 -17.89 15.57 -36.42
N ALA A 171 -16.84 15.26 -35.66
CA ALA A 171 -15.46 15.57 -36.02
C ALA A 171 -14.83 14.58 -37.02
N ARG A 172 -15.65 13.75 -37.67
CA ARG A 172 -15.21 12.77 -38.66
C ARG A 172 -14.07 11.87 -38.17
N GLY A 173 -14.14 11.45 -36.90
CA GLY A 173 -13.10 10.64 -36.26
C GLY A 173 -12.79 9.33 -36.98
N LYS A 174 -13.76 8.78 -37.73
CA LYS A 174 -13.58 7.62 -38.62
C LYS A 174 -12.52 7.83 -39.71
N ASP A 175 -12.24 9.08 -40.10
CA ASP A 175 -11.26 9.42 -41.12
C ASP A 175 -9.84 9.59 -40.51
N SER A 176 -9.69 9.48 -39.19
CA SER A 176 -8.41 9.63 -38.49
C SER A 176 -7.44 8.49 -38.83
N ILE A 177 -6.25 8.84 -39.30
CA ILE A 177 -5.16 7.89 -39.59
C ILE A 177 -4.78 7.10 -38.34
N THR A 178 -4.71 7.78 -37.18
CA THR A 178 -4.35 7.13 -35.91
C THR A 178 -5.40 6.12 -35.47
N VAL A 179 -6.69 6.45 -35.60
CA VAL A 179 -7.80 5.53 -35.29
C VAL A 179 -7.74 4.32 -36.21
N ASN A 180 -7.65 4.53 -37.52
CA ASN A 180 -7.61 3.44 -38.50
C ASN A 180 -6.37 2.54 -38.32
N ARG A 181 -5.19 3.12 -38.09
CA ARG A 181 -3.96 2.36 -37.81
C ARG A 181 -4.12 1.50 -36.55
N ASN A 182 -4.60 2.09 -35.45
CA ASN A 182 -4.74 1.36 -34.19
C ASN A 182 -5.86 0.30 -34.28
N ALA A 183 -6.93 0.56 -35.03
CA ALA A 183 -7.98 -0.41 -35.32
C ALA A 183 -7.44 -1.62 -36.09
N GLN A 184 -6.60 -1.38 -37.11
CA GLN A 184 -5.92 -2.45 -37.84
C GLN A 184 -5.06 -3.31 -36.90
N LEU A 185 -4.23 -2.67 -36.07
CA LEU A 185 -3.35 -3.36 -35.11
C LEU A 185 -4.14 -4.17 -34.08
N LEU A 186 -5.21 -3.58 -33.52
CA LEU A 186 -6.10 -4.28 -32.59
C LEU A 186 -6.65 -5.55 -33.25
N VAL A 187 -7.23 -5.43 -34.44
CA VAL A 187 -7.89 -6.53 -35.14
C VAL A 187 -6.90 -7.62 -35.55
N GLU A 188 -5.73 -7.24 -36.07
CA GLU A 188 -4.72 -8.21 -36.48
C GLU A 188 -4.19 -9.00 -35.29
N ASN A 189 -3.81 -8.30 -34.21
CA ASN A 189 -3.23 -8.95 -33.05
C ASN A 189 -4.28 -9.76 -32.28
N SER A 190 -5.51 -9.26 -32.16
CA SER A 190 -6.57 -9.97 -31.42
C SER A 190 -7.03 -11.22 -32.16
N VAL A 191 -7.19 -11.17 -33.48
CA VAL A 191 -7.57 -12.35 -34.29
C VAL A 191 -6.47 -13.39 -34.29
N ALA A 192 -5.20 -12.98 -34.42
CA ALA A 192 -4.07 -13.91 -34.36
C ALA A 192 -4.02 -14.60 -33.00
N LEU A 193 -4.10 -13.84 -31.91
CA LEU A 193 -4.07 -14.37 -30.55
C LEU A 193 -5.28 -15.27 -30.25
N ALA A 194 -6.48 -14.91 -30.70
CA ALA A 194 -7.68 -15.72 -30.50
C ALA A 194 -7.60 -17.06 -31.24
N LYS A 195 -7.04 -17.07 -32.46
CA LYS A 195 -6.75 -18.32 -33.17
C LYS A 195 -5.74 -19.17 -32.41
N MET A 196 -4.70 -18.55 -31.85
CA MET A 196 -3.71 -19.25 -31.02
C MET A 196 -4.34 -19.85 -29.77
N LEU A 197 -5.15 -19.10 -29.02
CA LEU A 197 -5.81 -19.58 -27.81
C LEU A 197 -6.88 -20.64 -28.09
N ARG A 198 -7.58 -20.55 -29.23
CA ARG A 198 -8.51 -21.61 -29.63
C ARG A 198 -7.79 -22.90 -30.01
N HIS A 199 -6.63 -22.80 -30.65
CA HIS A 199 -5.83 -23.97 -31.03
C HIS A 199 -5.01 -24.53 -29.86
N THR A 200 -4.52 -23.67 -28.99
CA THR A 200 -3.65 -23.97 -27.85
C THR A 200 -4.11 -23.11 -26.67
N PRO A 201 -5.19 -23.52 -25.99
CA PRO A 201 -5.67 -22.80 -24.81
C PRO A 201 -4.64 -22.87 -23.69
N LEU A 202 -4.66 -21.84 -22.85
CA LEU A 202 -4.00 -21.88 -21.54
C LEU A 202 -4.56 -23.06 -20.77
N LYS A 203 -3.67 -23.86 -20.18
CA LYS A 203 -4.01 -25.08 -19.43
C LYS A 203 -3.90 -24.88 -17.92
N THR A 204 -3.67 -23.64 -17.48
CA THR A 204 -3.51 -23.32 -16.06
C THR A 204 -4.81 -23.59 -15.33
N SER A 205 -4.82 -24.54 -14.42
CA SER A 205 -5.94 -24.76 -13.50
C SER A 205 -5.69 -23.96 -12.23
N LEU A 206 -6.62 -23.06 -11.88
CA LEU A 206 -6.55 -22.28 -10.64
C LEU A 206 -6.71 -23.20 -9.43
N GLN A 207 -7.53 -24.25 -9.57
CA GLN A 207 -7.69 -25.26 -8.55
C GLN A 207 -6.39 -26.04 -8.31
N ASP A 208 -5.67 -26.40 -9.37
CA ASP A 208 -4.38 -27.10 -9.26
C ASP A 208 -3.29 -26.17 -8.73
N ALA A 209 -3.24 -24.93 -9.19
CA ALA A 209 -2.32 -23.93 -8.63
C ALA A 209 -2.56 -23.74 -7.13
N MET A 210 -3.83 -23.72 -6.70
CA MET A 210 -4.19 -23.61 -5.29
C MET A 210 -3.91 -24.90 -4.51
N ASN A 211 -4.11 -26.07 -5.12
CA ASN A 211 -3.75 -27.36 -4.53
C ASN A 211 -2.24 -27.54 -4.42
N GLN A 212 -1.47 -27.11 -5.42
CA GLN A 212 -0.01 -27.06 -5.40
C GLN A 212 0.48 -26.05 -4.37
N ALA A 213 -0.10 -24.85 -4.30
CA ALA A 213 0.23 -23.89 -3.24
C ALA A 213 -0.06 -24.47 -1.85
N ARG A 214 -1.19 -25.16 -1.67
CA ARG A 214 -1.52 -25.90 -0.42
C ARG A 214 -0.57 -27.06 -0.17
N ALA A 215 -0.15 -27.80 -1.20
CA ALA A 215 0.78 -28.92 -1.09
C ALA A 215 2.19 -28.43 -0.79
N ILE A 216 2.64 -27.32 -1.37
CA ILE A 216 3.89 -26.62 -1.06
C ILE A 216 3.82 -26.09 0.38
N ALA A 217 2.72 -25.47 0.79
CA ALA A 217 2.52 -25.06 2.17
C ALA A 217 2.49 -26.24 3.15
N LYS A 218 1.94 -27.39 2.73
CA LYS A 218 1.89 -28.63 3.52
C LYS A 218 3.25 -29.36 3.53
N ALA A 219 3.99 -29.37 2.43
CA ALA A 219 5.32 -29.96 2.32
C ALA A 219 6.36 -29.11 3.06
N ALA A 220 6.25 -27.77 2.97
CA ALA A 220 6.97 -26.86 3.85
C ALA A 220 6.66 -27.17 5.33
N LYS A 221 5.41 -27.51 5.68
CA LYS A 221 5.09 -28.03 7.02
C LYS A 221 5.69 -29.42 7.30
N VAL A 222 5.80 -30.33 6.33
CA VAL A 222 6.35 -31.70 6.52
C VAL A 222 7.88 -31.72 6.62
N ASP A 223 8.61 -30.88 5.90
CA ASP A 223 10.05 -30.69 6.10
C ASP A 223 10.34 -29.96 7.43
N THR A 224 9.34 -29.26 7.98
CA THR A 224 9.39 -28.71 9.35
C THR A 224 9.07 -29.78 10.42
N ILE A 225 8.61 -30.99 10.06
CA ILE A 225 8.15 -32.06 10.99
C ILE A 225 9.24 -33.10 11.33
N ILE A 226 10.51 -32.91 10.95
CA ILE A 226 11.65 -33.53 11.66
C ILE A 226 12.26 -32.54 12.67
N ALA A 227 11.39 -31.92 13.47
CA ALA A 227 11.62 -31.54 14.85
C ALA A 227 10.33 -30.88 15.33
N ILE A 228 9.92 -31.19 16.55
CA ILE A 228 8.77 -30.61 17.25
C ILE A 228 7.44 -31.30 16.88
N ALA A 229 7.12 -32.35 17.65
CA ALA A 229 5.74 -32.65 17.95
C ALA A 229 5.16 -31.45 18.74
N PRO A 230 4.14 -30.74 18.25
CA PRO A 230 3.52 -29.67 19.01
C PRO A 230 2.57 -30.29 20.05
N GLN A 231 2.78 -29.99 21.33
CA GLN A 231 1.71 -30.05 22.31
C GLN A 231 0.73 -28.89 21.99
N PRO A 232 -0.57 -29.15 21.81
CA PRO A 232 -1.51 -28.10 21.45
C PRO A 232 -1.74 -27.17 22.65
N ILE A 233 -1.20 -25.95 22.58
CA ILE A 233 -1.73 -24.84 23.37
C ILE A 233 -2.99 -24.38 22.64
N ARG A 234 -4.15 -24.82 23.13
CA ARG A 234 -5.43 -24.19 22.78
C ARG A 234 -5.43 -22.78 23.38
N THR A 235 -5.19 -21.77 22.57
CA THR A 235 -5.74 -20.44 22.86
C THR A 235 -7.12 -20.40 22.21
N ASN A 236 -8.16 -20.30 23.03
CA ASN A 236 -9.50 -20.01 22.57
C ASN A 236 -9.49 -18.60 21.98
N ASP A 237 -9.21 -18.46 20.69
CA ASP A 237 -9.48 -17.22 19.96
C ASP A 237 -10.98 -17.20 19.72
N THR A 238 -11.73 -16.72 20.71
CA THR A 238 -13.14 -16.37 20.53
C THR A 238 -13.20 -15.14 19.63
N GLU A 239 -13.65 -15.33 18.39
CA GLU A 239 -14.10 -14.24 17.54
C GLU A 239 -15.19 -13.46 18.28
N ALA A 240 -14.88 -12.24 18.75
CA ALA A 240 -15.91 -11.36 19.27
C ALA A 240 -16.77 -10.87 18.08
N GLU A 241 -18.09 -10.94 18.21
CA GLU A 241 -19.04 -10.61 17.15
C GLU A 241 -18.77 -9.23 16.52
N GLY A 242 -18.64 -9.18 15.19
CA GLY A 242 -18.73 -7.94 14.41
C GLY A 242 -17.44 -7.15 14.17
N ILE A 243 -16.26 -7.65 14.55
CA ILE A 243 -14.98 -6.99 14.23
C ILE A 243 -14.20 -7.81 13.20
N ASP A 244 -14.01 -7.26 12.00
CA ASP A 244 -13.06 -7.80 11.02
C ASP A 244 -11.63 -7.42 11.43
N TYR A 245 -11.06 -8.23 12.33
CA TYR A 245 -9.72 -8.03 12.90
C TYR A 245 -8.62 -8.00 11.82
N HIS A 246 -8.86 -8.59 10.65
CA HIS A 246 -7.94 -8.57 9.51
C HIS A 246 -7.77 -7.18 8.89
N ARG A 247 -8.53 -6.17 9.34
CA ARG A 247 -8.38 -4.77 8.91
C ARG A 247 -7.60 -3.91 9.91
N LEU A 248 -7.27 -4.43 11.09
CA LEU A 248 -6.56 -3.68 12.12
C LEU A 248 -5.03 -3.76 11.92
N ARG A 249 -4.39 -2.59 11.94
CA ARG A 249 -2.91 -2.52 11.97
C ARG A 249 -2.37 -3.24 13.21
N LYS A 250 -1.23 -3.93 13.06
CA LYS A 250 -0.58 -4.72 14.12
C LYS A 250 -0.49 -4.03 15.49
N ARG A 251 -0.10 -2.76 15.54
CA ARG A 251 -0.01 -1.98 16.79
C ARG A 251 -1.33 -1.85 17.57
N VAL A 252 -2.46 -1.76 16.86
CA VAL A 252 -3.79 -1.69 17.48
C VAL A 252 -4.20 -3.08 17.94
N TRP A 253 -3.97 -4.08 17.07
CA TRP A 253 -4.25 -5.48 17.37
C TRP A 253 -3.55 -5.97 18.64
N LEU A 254 -2.25 -5.68 18.82
CA LEU A 254 -1.50 -6.09 20.02
C LEU A 254 -2.10 -5.52 21.31
N ILE A 255 -2.49 -4.25 21.26
CA ILE A 255 -3.10 -3.56 22.39
C ILE A 255 -4.47 -4.16 22.70
N MET A 256 -5.31 -4.42 21.70
CA MET A 256 -6.61 -5.05 21.91
C MET A 256 -6.46 -6.49 22.42
N GLN A 257 -5.51 -7.26 21.89
CA GLN A 257 -5.26 -8.63 22.31
C GLN A 257 -4.88 -8.71 23.80
N GLU A 258 -4.05 -7.79 24.28
CA GLU A 258 -3.71 -7.72 25.70
C GLU A 258 -4.92 -7.31 26.57
N GLY A 259 -5.75 -6.38 26.11
CA GLY A 259 -6.98 -6.01 26.82
C GLY A 259 -7.99 -7.17 26.88
N MET A 260 -8.13 -7.94 25.80
CA MET A 260 -8.98 -9.13 25.75
C MET A 260 -8.53 -10.20 26.74
N ARG A 261 -7.21 -10.42 26.87
CA ARG A 261 -6.65 -11.32 27.89
C ARG A 261 -7.01 -10.88 29.31
N ARG A 262 -7.24 -9.57 29.52
CA ARG A 262 -7.66 -8.96 30.79
C ARG A 262 -9.18 -8.85 30.94
N GLY A 263 -9.95 -9.43 30.03
CA GLY A 263 -11.42 -9.48 30.09
C GLY A 263 -12.12 -8.23 29.55
N PHE A 264 -11.42 -7.35 28.84
CA PHE A 264 -12.08 -6.25 28.11
C PHE A 264 -12.71 -6.76 26.81
N GLN A 265 -13.94 -6.34 26.58
CA GLN A 265 -14.63 -6.42 25.30
C GLN A 265 -14.38 -5.14 24.51
N PHE A 266 -14.35 -5.25 23.19
CA PHE A 266 -14.10 -4.10 22.32
C PHE A 266 -15.19 -3.93 21.29
N LYS A 267 -15.43 -2.67 20.92
CA LYS A 267 -16.27 -2.28 19.79
C LYS A 267 -15.52 -1.27 18.92
N VAL A 268 -15.52 -1.48 17.62
CA VAL A 268 -15.01 -0.48 16.66
C VAL A 268 -16.09 0.57 16.48
N LEU A 269 -15.79 1.82 16.84
CA LEU A 269 -16.72 2.94 16.63
C LEU A 269 -16.46 3.61 15.28
N ASP A 270 -15.19 3.81 14.94
CA ASP A 270 -14.76 4.33 13.65
C ASP A 270 -13.41 3.69 13.27
N LEU A 271 -13.40 2.88 12.22
CA LEU A 271 -12.18 2.20 11.78
C LEU A 271 -11.21 3.14 11.05
N GLU A 272 -11.72 4.16 10.36
CA GLU A 272 -10.92 5.12 9.59
C GLU A 272 -10.21 6.09 10.54
N GLU A 273 -10.94 6.63 11.51
CA GLU A 273 -10.39 7.48 12.57
C GLU A 273 -9.67 6.67 13.67
N ARG A 274 -9.79 5.33 13.63
CA ARG A 274 -9.19 4.39 14.59
C ARG A 274 -9.66 4.64 16.02
N ILE A 275 -10.98 4.81 16.17
CA ILE A 275 -11.68 5.05 17.43
C ILE A 275 -12.37 3.75 17.87
N PHE A 276 -12.10 3.37 19.11
CA PHE A 276 -12.55 2.11 19.70
C PHE A 276 -13.17 2.38 21.06
N GLN A 277 -14.12 1.54 21.44
CA GLN A 277 -14.64 1.44 22.79
C GLN A 277 -14.10 0.17 23.43
N ALA A 278 -13.62 0.27 24.67
CA ALA A 278 -13.29 -0.87 25.52
C ALA A 278 -14.27 -0.91 26.70
N GLU A 279 -14.73 -2.09 27.08
CA GLU A 279 -15.68 -2.29 28.18
C GLU A 279 -15.34 -3.55 28.99
N ARG A 280 -15.48 -3.47 30.31
CA ARG A 280 -15.39 -4.60 31.24
C ARG A 280 -16.36 -4.38 32.39
N GLU A 281 -17.19 -5.38 32.68
CA GLU A 281 -18.16 -5.36 33.81
C GLU A 281 -19.08 -4.12 33.80
N GLY A 282 -19.56 -3.71 32.62
CA GLY A 282 -20.47 -2.58 32.45
C GLY A 282 -19.83 -1.20 32.59
N LYS A 283 -18.49 -1.13 32.71
CA LYS A 283 -17.71 0.12 32.68
C LYS A 283 -16.83 0.14 31.43
N GLY A 284 -16.78 1.26 30.74
CA GLY A 284 -16.02 1.37 29.52
C GLY A 284 -15.60 2.78 29.18
N PHE A 285 -14.80 2.89 28.13
CA PHE A 285 -14.23 4.15 27.65
C PHE A 285 -13.95 4.11 26.16
N ILE A 286 -13.88 5.29 25.56
CA ILE A 286 -13.49 5.48 24.17
C ILE A 286 -12.01 5.89 24.14
N TYR A 287 -11.30 5.39 23.13
CA TYR A 287 -9.91 5.75 22.87
C TYR A 287 -9.61 5.75 21.37
N ARG A 288 -8.57 6.49 20.97
CA ARG A 288 -8.07 6.53 19.59
C ARG A 288 -6.70 5.84 19.56
N ILE A 289 -6.57 4.76 18.80
CA ILE A 289 -5.38 3.90 18.66
C ILE A 289 -4.90 3.24 19.97
N TYR A 290 -4.57 4.01 21.01
CA TYR A 290 -4.12 3.54 22.33
C TYR A 290 -5.08 3.97 23.45
N PRO A 291 -5.41 3.05 24.38
CA PRO A 291 -6.12 3.39 25.61
C PRO A 291 -5.50 4.61 26.30
N GLY A 292 -6.35 5.53 26.78
CA GLY A 292 -5.93 6.75 27.43
C GLY A 292 -5.78 7.98 26.53
N ASP A 293 -5.70 7.83 25.19
CA ASP A 293 -5.53 9.00 24.29
C ASP A 293 -6.74 9.95 24.31
N LEU A 294 -7.95 9.42 24.17
CA LEU A 294 -9.19 10.21 24.32
C LEU A 294 -9.76 10.17 25.74
N SER A 295 -9.45 9.11 26.48
CA SER A 295 -10.04 8.82 27.80
C SER A 295 -9.58 9.79 28.90
N PHE A 296 -8.44 10.46 28.72
CA PHE A 296 -7.83 11.33 29.74
C PHE A 296 -8.00 12.85 29.47
N ARG A 297 -9.10 13.28 28.83
CA ARG A 297 -9.42 14.69 28.52
C ARG A 297 -8.29 15.43 27.79
N ARG A 298 -7.91 14.93 26.62
CA ARG A 298 -6.96 15.60 25.73
C ARG A 298 -7.60 16.85 25.11
N GLN A 299 -6.88 17.97 25.05
CA GLN A 299 -7.35 19.15 24.33
C GLN A 299 -7.10 18.97 22.83
N TYR A 300 -8.14 19.12 22.01
CA TYR A 300 -8.09 18.94 20.55
C TYR A 300 -7.07 19.87 19.85
N GLN A 301 -6.69 20.97 20.49
CA GLN A 301 -5.72 21.95 19.97
C GLN A 301 -4.31 21.39 19.80
N ASP A 302 -3.96 20.27 20.46
CA ASP A 302 -2.66 19.63 20.30
C ASP A 302 -2.50 18.98 18.92
N TYR A 303 -3.59 18.55 18.28
CA TYR A 303 -3.56 17.74 17.05
C TYR A 303 -3.06 18.50 15.82
N ASP A 304 -3.42 19.79 15.67
CA ASP A 304 -2.88 20.63 14.59
C ASP A 304 -1.41 21.00 14.83
N TYR A 305 -0.98 21.04 16.10
CA TYR A 305 0.42 21.22 16.47
C TYR A 305 1.28 19.98 16.09
N GLU A 306 0.67 18.78 16.07
CA GLU A 306 1.34 17.49 15.80
C GLU A 306 1.84 17.29 14.36
N GLN A 307 1.30 18.01 13.38
CA GLN A 307 1.64 17.74 11.98
C GLN A 307 2.83 18.55 11.47
N SER A 308 3.23 19.62 12.18
CA SER A 308 4.33 20.49 11.77
C SER A 308 5.66 20.02 12.36
N LYS A 309 6.52 19.43 11.51
CA LYS A 309 7.87 18.99 11.92
C LYS A 309 8.71 20.13 12.47
N SER A 310 8.57 21.34 11.94
CA SER A 310 9.31 22.49 12.45
C SER A 310 8.90 22.91 13.85
N ARG A 311 7.60 22.90 14.17
CA ARG A 311 7.12 23.23 15.52
C ARG A 311 7.55 22.18 16.55
N LYS A 312 7.57 20.90 16.17
CA LYS A 312 8.09 19.83 17.04
C LYS A 312 9.56 20.06 17.41
N LEU A 313 10.39 20.36 16.42
CA LEU A 313 11.82 20.62 16.65
C LEU A 313 12.04 21.91 17.46
N GLU A 314 11.26 22.96 17.21
CA GLU A 314 11.31 24.19 18.02
C GLU A 314 11.00 23.89 19.49
N LEU A 315 9.98 23.07 19.75
CA LEU A 315 9.62 22.69 21.11
C LEU A 315 10.70 21.86 21.79
N LEU A 316 11.24 20.83 21.10
CA LEU A 316 12.37 20.04 21.61
C LEU A 316 13.56 20.95 21.97
N GLY A 317 13.93 21.86 21.07
CA GLY A 317 15.02 22.81 21.28
C GLY A 317 14.77 23.78 22.44
N LYS A 318 13.53 24.24 22.63
CA LYS A 318 13.13 25.09 23.78
C LYS A 318 13.37 24.41 25.12
N TYR A 319 13.24 23.08 25.18
CA TYR A 319 13.53 22.28 26.38
C TYR A 319 14.98 21.78 26.44
N GLY A 320 15.87 22.31 25.60
CA GLY A 320 17.30 22.01 25.63
C GLY A 320 17.69 20.68 25.00
N LEU A 321 16.79 20.01 24.28
CA LEU A 321 17.12 18.79 23.56
C LEU A 321 17.87 19.14 22.26
N PRO A 322 19.01 18.48 21.94
CA PRO A 322 19.72 18.70 20.68
C PRO A 322 18.83 18.38 19.48
N VAL A 323 18.73 19.30 18.53
CA VAL A 323 17.92 19.18 17.31
C VAL A 323 18.74 19.57 16.07
N PRO A 324 18.39 19.08 14.87
CA PRO A 324 18.99 19.56 13.62
C PRO A 324 18.84 21.07 13.47
N LEU A 325 19.90 21.73 12.99
CA LEU A 325 19.88 23.17 12.72
C LEU A 325 18.96 23.46 11.53
N SER A 326 17.88 24.18 11.77
CA SER A 326 16.95 24.58 10.71
C SER A 326 17.56 25.66 9.83
N SER A 327 17.63 25.41 8.52
CA SER A 327 18.06 26.38 7.50
C SER A 327 16.88 27.15 6.88
N GLY A 328 15.65 26.86 7.30
CA GLY A 328 14.44 27.61 6.93
C GLY A 328 13.29 26.73 6.46
N ILE A 329 12.16 27.41 6.24
CA ILE A 329 10.93 26.85 5.67
C ILE A 329 10.57 27.69 4.45
N PHE A 330 10.27 27.05 3.33
CA PHE A 330 10.08 27.69 2.03
C PHE A 330 8.90 27.06 1.31
N LYS A 331 8.24 27.81 0.43
CA LYS A 331 7.19 27.28 -0.47
C LYS A 331 7.73 26.91 -1.83
N THR A 332 8.74 27.63 -2.30
CA THR A 332 9.30 27.46 -3.65
C THR A 332 10.82 27.50 -3.62
N LEU A 333 11.45 26.90 -4.63
CA LEU A 333 12.90 26.97 -4.81
C LEU A 333 13.42 28.41 -4.88
N ALA A 334 12.63 29.33 -5.42
CA ALA A 334 12.99 30.74 -5.61
C ALA A 334 13.16 31.52 -4.29
N GLU A 335 12.54 31.06 -3.20
CA GLU A 335 12.64 31.69 -1.88
C GLU A 335 13.94 31.33 -1.15
N ILE A 336 14.68 30.32 -1.63
CA ILE A 336 15.87 29.81 -0.94
C ILE A 336 17.10 30.62 -1.33
N SER A 337 17.71 31.28 -0.33
CA SER A 337 19.04 31.87 -0.48
C SER A 337 20.12 30.82 -0.25
N PHE A 338 20.90 30.50 -1.28
CA PHE A 338 21.94 29.47 -1.21
C PHE A 338 23.26 29.95 -0.58
N ALA A 339 23.48 31.26 -0.46
CA ALA A 339 24.79 31.84 -0.12
C ALA A 339 25.29 31.50 1.30
N HIS A 340 24.38 31.15 2.22
CA HIS A 340 24.70 30.92 3.64
C HIS A 340 24.44 29.48 4.09
N LEU A 341 24.08 28.60 3.16
CA LEU A 341 23.77 27.21 3.48
C LEU A 341 25.03 26.43 3.82
N LYS A 342 24.97 25.65 4.91
CA LYS A 342 26.05 24.76 5.34
C LYS A 342 25.67 23.33 5.04
N PHE A 343 26.40 22.70 4.13
CA PHE A 343 26.24 21.30 3.78
C PHE A 343 27.03 20.38 4.74
N PRO A 344 26.59 19.12 4.95
CA PRO A 344 25.46 18.47 4.32
C PRO A 344 24.08 18.89 4.86
N LEU A 345 23.08 18.90 3.98
CA LEU A 345 21.69 19.27 4.28
C LEU A 345 20.70 18.13 4.05
N VAL A 346 19.53 18.25 4.66
CA VAL A 346 18.33 17.46 4.38
C VAL A 346 17.26 18.39 3.85
N ALA A 347 16.62 18.00 2.73
CA ALA A 347 15.41 18.64 2.23
C ALA A 347 14.22 17.68 2.43
N LYS A 348 13.16 18.17 3.09
CA LYS A 348 11.95 17.37 3.36
C LYS A 348 10.67 18.21 3.42
N PRO A 349 9.49 17.63 3.14
CA PRO A 349 8.22 18.26 3.47
C PRO A 349 8.09 18.58 4.96
N ASN A 350 7.59 19.78 5.30
CA ASN A 350 7.36 20.23 6.68
C ASN A 350 6.24 19.45 7.39
N SER A 351 5.33 18.84 6.63
CA SER A 351 4.29 17.92 7.09
C SER A 351 4.34 16.63 6.28
N GLY A 352 3.73 15.55 6.77
CA GLY A 352 3.64 14.26 6.05
C GLY A 352 4.47 13.13 6.66
N TYR A 353 4.26 11.92 6.12
CA TYR A 353 4.61 10.64 6.74
C TYR A 353 5.42 9.70 5.81
N LEU A 354 5.90 8.58 6.36
CA LEU A 354 6.60 7.49 5.64
C LEU A 354 7.83 7.92 4.82
N SER A 355 8.52 8.98 5.26
CA SER A 355 9.73 9.49 4.59
C SER A 355 9.57 9.79 3.09
N ARG A 356 8.34 10.12 2.66
CA ARG A 356 8.03 10.55 1.29
C ARG A 356 8.69 11.90 1.03
N ASN A 357 9.37 12.00 -0.11
CA ASN A 357 10.10 13.20 -0.53
C ASN A 357 11.14 13.71 0.50
N VAL A 358 11.66 12.82 1.35
CA VAL A 358 12.81 13.14 2.21
C VAL A 358 14.09 12.82 1.44
N PHE A 359 14.95 13.82 1.30
CA PHE A 359 16.24 13.75 0.62
C PHE A 359 17.36 14.07 1.62
N PRO A 360 17.95 13.04 2.26
CA PRO A 360 19.02 13.23 3.23
C PRO A 360 20.37 13.43 2.55
N ASN A 361 21.35 13.92 3.32
CA ASN A 361 22.77 13.95 2.97
C ASN A 361 23.10 14.66 1.63
N LEU A 362 22.37 15.72 1.32
CA LEU A 362 22.64 16.58 0.17
C LEU A 362 23.98 17.28 0.42
N GLN A 363 24.90 17.18 -0.53
CA GLN A 363 26.27 17.71 -0.45
C GLN A 363 26.44 19.03 -1.21
N THR A 364 25.61 19.26 -2.23
CA THR A 364 25.77 20.41 -3.13
C THR A 364 24.46 21.16 -3.38
N VAL A 365 24.60 22.39 -3.86
CA VAL A 365 23.47 23.25 -4.25
C VAL A 365 22.65 22.62 -5.38
N GLU A 366 23.29 21.92 -6.31
CA GLU A 366 22.63 21.25 -7.43
C GLU A 366 21.74 20.10 -6.95
N GLN A 367 22.25 19.27 -6.04
CA GLN A 367 21.47 18.20 -5.41
C GLN A 367 20.29 18.78 -4.62
N LEU A 368 20.52 19.88 -3.89
CA LEU A 368 19.47 20.59 -3.17
C LEU A 368 18.37 21.12 -4.10
N LYS A 369 18.74 21.76 -5.22
CA LYS A 369 17.78 22.25 -6.22
C LYS A 369 16.89 21.12 -6.74
N GLN A 370 17.49 19.99 -7.10
CA GLN A 370 16.75 18.82 -7.58
C GLN A 370 15.78 18.29 -6.53
N ALA A 371 16.24 18.10 -5.29
CA ALA A 371 15.41 17.62 -4.19
C ALA A 371 14.23 18.57 -3.91
N VAL A 372 14.50 19.87 -3.83
CA VAL A 372 13.49 20.90 -3.57
C VAL A 372 12.46 20.97 -4.69
N SER A 373 12.86 20.90 -5.96
CA SER A 373 11.91 20.89 -7.08
C SER A 373 10.93 19.72 -7.02
N VAL A 374 11.35 18.55 -6.51
CA VAL A 374 10.45 17.41 -6.32
C VAL A 374 9.44 17.66 -5.20
N ILE A 375 9.87 18.27 -4.09
CA ILE A 375 9.00 18.63 -2.96
C ILE A 375 7.98 19.69 -3.40
N GLU A 376 8.47 20.75 -4.08
CA GLU A 376 7.67 21.85 -4.60
C GLU A 376 6.62 21.37 -5.61
N ALA A 377 6.99 20.47 -6.52
CA ALA A 377 6.06 19.89 -7.49
C ALA A 377 4.91 19.08 -6.84
N ASN A 378 5.08 18.62 -5.60
CA ASN A 378 4.03 17.97 -4.82
C ASN A 378 3.14 18.98 -4.06
N GLY A 379 3.43 20.28 -4.14
CA GLY A 379 2.72 21.34 -3.42
C GLY A 379 3.06 21.41 -1.93
N ASP A 380 4.12 20.73 -1.50
CA ASP A 380 4.52 20.66 -0.09
C ASP A 380 5.35 21.88 0.33
N ILE A 381 5.19 22.29 1.59
CA ILE A 381 6.09 23.25 2.22
C ILE A 381 7.46 22.57 2.44
N ILE A 382 8.53 23.17 1.92
CA ILE A 382 9.90 22.69 2.01
C ILE A 382 10.50 23.08 3.37
N LYS A 383 11.10 22.11 4.06
CA LYS A 383 11.95 22.33 5.23
C LYS A 383 13.38 21.94 4.91
N LEU A 384 14.32 22.82 5.23
CA LEU A 384 15.76 22.56 5.15
C LEU A 384 16.36 22.47 6.55
N GLU A 385 17.22 21.48 6.77
CA GLU A 385 17.90 21.27 8.05
C GLU A 385 19.29 20.65 7.85
N SER A 386 20.16 20.78 8.84
CA SER A 386 21.47 20.11 8.85
C SER A 386 21.31 18.59 8.83
N HIS A 387 22.13 17.90 8.03
CA HIS A 387 22.19 16.45 8.07
C HIS A 387 22.89 15.96 9.35
N ILE A 388 22.27 14.99 10.03
CA ILE A 388 22.83 14.31 11.19
C ILE A 388 23.32 12.94 10.73
N CYS A 389 24.59 12.66 10.97
CA CYS A 389 25.20 11.38 10.66
C CYS A 389 24.95 10.41 11.82
N GLY A 390 24.64 9.15 11.50
CA GLY A 390 24.56 8.10 12.51
C GLY A 390 23.45 7.09 12.24
N HIS A 391 23.20 6.28 13.27
CA HIS A 391 22.14 5.29 13.30
C HIS A 391 20.83 5.91 13.76
N ASP A 392 19.73 5.37 13.27
CA ASP A 392 18.39 5.84 13.56
C ASP A 392 17.77 5.00 14.69
N TYR A 393 17.27 5.66 15.73
CA TYR A 393 16.68 5.00 16.89
C TYR A 393 15.28 5.56 17.22
N ARG A 394 14.44 4.67 17.75
CA ARG A 394 13.14 4.97 18.35
C ARG A 394 13.21 4.72 19.84
N VAL A 395 13.09 5.77 20.65
CA VAL A 395 12.94 5.68 22.11
C VAL A 395 11.46 5.75 22.46
N LEU A 396 11.01 4.92 23.39
CA LEU A 396 9.63 4.87 23.83
C LEU A 396 9.51 5.19 25.32
N ILE A 397 8.67 6.17 25.61
CA ILE A 397 8.19 6.51 26.94
C ILE A 397 6.71 6.11 27.03
N VAL A 398 6.34 5.43 28.11
CA VAL A 398 4.94 5.15 28.48
C VAL A 398 4.75 5.64 29.91
N ASN A 399 3.74 6.48 30.14
CA ASN A 399 3.43 7.09 31.43
C ASN A 399 4.68 7.73 32.09
N HIS A 400 5.38 8.58 31.34
CA HIS A 400 6.63 9.23 31.79
C HIS A 400 7.74 8.26 32.24
N GLN A 401 7.63 6.98 31.92
CA GLN A 401 8.64 5.97 32.21
C GLN A 401 9.27 5.47 30.92
N TYR A 402 10.57 5.26 30.97
CA TYR A 402 11.30 4.67 29.86
C TYR A 402 10.97 3.19 29.72
N VAL A 403 10.56 2.78 28.52
CA VAL A 403 10.15 1.41 28.22
C VAL A 403 11.12 0.69 27.30
N GLY A 404 11.68 1.39 26.31
CA GLY A 404 12.68 0.78 25.45
C GLY A 404 13.24 1.69 24.36
N CYS A 405 14.31 1.23 23.74
CA CYS A 405 14.94 1.84 22.58
C CYS A 405 15.14 0.78 21.50
N VAL A 406 14.83 1.13 20.25
CA VAL A 406 15.02 0.25 19.09
C VAL A 406 15.84 0.99 18.04
N GLU A 407 16.95 0.42 17.61
CA GLU A 407 17.62 0.85 16.37
C GLU A 407 16.82 0.34 15.17
N ARG A 408 16.56 1.22 14.21
CA ARG A 408 15.88 0.87 12.95
C ARG A 408 16.93 0.85 11.84
N ARG A 409 17.13 -0.32 11.22
CA ARG A 409 18.11 -0.49 10.13
C ARG A 409 17.40 -0.75 8.81
N SER A 410 17.90 -0.14 7.74
CA SER A 410 17.44 -0.46 6.38
C SER A 410 17.69 -1.94 6.06
N ALA A 411 16.91 -2.50 5.14
CA ALA A 411 17.05 -3.90 4.75
C ALA A 411 18.50 -4.19 4.32
N ASN A 412 19.08 -5.26 4.84
CA ASN A 412 20.51 -5.53 4.74
C ASN A 412 20.82 -7.03 4.79
N VAL A 413 22.02 -7.37 4.34
CA VAL A 413 22.66 -8.68 4.54
C VAL A 413 24.06 -8.46 5.12
N VAL A 414 24.50 -9.39 5.96
CA VAL A 414 25.86 -9.39 6.53
C VAL A 414 26.61 -10.58 5.96
N GLY A 415 27.79 -10.31 5.40
CA GLY A 415 28.66 -11.35 4.86
C GLY A 415 29.17 -12.28 5.95
N ASP A 416 29.26 -13.56 5.60
CA ASP A 416 29.85 -14.60 6.45
C ASP A 416 31.05 -15.27 5.77
N GLY A 417 31.55 -14.66 4.68
CA GLY A 417 32.67 -15.16 3.87
C GLY A 417 32.36 -16.45 3.09
N LYS A 418 31.12 -16.96 3.12
CA LYS A 418 30.75 -18.27 2.54
C LYS A 418 29.57 -18.17 1.58
N HIS A 419 28.52 -17.48 1.97
CA HIS A 419 27.29 -17.39 1.20
C HIS A 419 27.30 -16.20 0.24
N THR A 420 26.67 -16.37 -0.93
CA THR A 420 26.44 -15.27 -1.85
C THR A 420 25.40 -14.30 -1.31
N ILE A 421 25.34 -13.07 -1.83
CA ILE A 421 24.30 -12.09 -1.47
C ILE A 421 22.89 -12.68 -1.66
N LEU A 422 22.65 -13.43 -2.73
CA LEU A 422 21.37 -14.10 -2.95
C LEU A 422 21.06 -15.14 -1.87
N GLN A 423 22.05 -15.92 -1.46
CA GLN A 423 21.89 -16.91 -0.40
C GLN A 423 21.63 -16.24 0.95
N LEU A 424 22.39 -15.20 1.30
CA LEU A 424 22.18 -14.40 2.52
C LEU A 424 20.80 -13.75 2.54
N PHE A 425 20.34 -13.21 1.41
CA PHE A 425 18.99 -12.67 1.24
C PHE A 425 17.91 -13.72 1.52
N ASN A 426 18.06 -14.92 0.95
CA ASN A 426 17.11 -16.02 1.16
C ASN A 426 17.12 -16.51 2.61
N LEU A 427 18.30 -16.62 3.24
CA LEU A 427 18.44 -16.98 4.65
C LEU A 427 17.76 -15.96 5.57
N ARG A 428 17.96 -14.66 5.31
CA ARG A 428 17.29 -13.60 6.08
C ARG A 428 15.77 -13.67 5.95
N ASN A 429 15.26 -13.99 4.76
CA ASN A 429 13.82 -14.17 4.55
C ASN A 429 13.22 -15.41 5.22
N GLN A 430 14.04 -16.36 5.66
CA GLN A 430 13.63 -17.54 6.43
C GLN A 430 13.63 -17.28 7.95
N GLU A 431 14.03 -16.08 8.39
CA GLU A 431 14.07 -15.77 9.82
C GLU A 431 12.67 -15.76 10.45
N PRO A 432 12.54 -16.28 11.68
CA PRO A 432 11.26 -16.30 12.39
C PRO A 432 10.65 -14.90 12.53
N GLY A 433 9.36 -14.79 12.20
CA GLY A 433 8.58 -13.56 12.38
C GLY A 433 8.61 -12.59 11.21
N ARG A 434 9.36 -12.87 10.13
CA ARG A 434 9.22 -12.11 8.87
C ARG A 434 7.95 -12.53 8.14
N GLY A 435 6.96 -11.64 8.13
CA GLY A 435 5.74 -11.81 7.35
C GLY A 435 5.87 -11.33 5.91
N ASP A 436 4.90 -11.68 5.06
CA ASP A 436 4.80 -11.12 3.71
C ASP A 436 4.59 -9.60 3.79
N ARG A 437 5.06 -8.85 2.78
CA ARG A 437 4.97 -7.39 2.76
C ARG A 437 3.55 -6.81 2.81
N TYR A 438 2.53 -7.60 2.50
CA TYR A 438 1.11 -7.24 2.56
C TYR A 438 0.40 -7.80 3.79
N GLU A 439 1.10 -8.57 4.62
CA GLU A 439 0.55 -9.14 5.84
C GLU A 439 0.31 -8.05 6.89
N ILE A 440 -0.96 -7.76 7.18
CA ILE A 440 -1.36 -6.63 8.03
C ILE A 440 -0.87 -6.72 9.49
N HIS A 441 -0.57 -7.95 9.94
CA HIS A 441 -0.14 -8.25 11.31
C HIS A 441 1.35 -8.58 11.41
N ALA A 442 2.12 -8.37 10.35
CA ALA A 442 3.58 -8.43 10.38
C ALA A 442 4.15 -7.11 10.90
N THR A 443 5.06 -7.18 11.88
CA THR A 443 5.90 -6.04 12.27
C THR A 443 7.17 -6.03 11.44
N ILE A 444 7.86 -7.18 11.40
CA ILE A 444 9.02 -7.41 10.54
C ILE A 444 8.52 -8.07 9.26
N HIS A 445 8.98 -7.58 8.11
CA HIS A 445 8.58 -8.12 6.82
C HIS A 445 9.77 -8.78 6.13
N GLN A 446 9.47 -9.60 5.13
CA GLN A 446 10.48 -10.12 4.21
C GLN A 446 11.21 -8.98 3.48
N LEU A 447 12.50 -9.18 3.27
CA LEU A 447 13.34 -8.37 2.44
C LEU A 447 12.84 -8.44 1.00
N VAL A 448 12.84 -7.30 0.32
CA VAL A 448 12.51 -7.19 -1.09
C VAL A 448 13.74 -6.90 -1.94
N PHE A 449 13.75 -7.43 -3.14
CA PHE A 449 14.79 -7.17 -4.13
C PHE A 449 14.22 -6.42 -5.32
N ASP A 450 14.40 -5.10 -5.34
CA ASP A 450 13.75 -4.20 -6.30
C ASP A 450 14.75 -3.39 -7.14
N ARG A 451 14.28 -2.29 -7.75
CA ARG A 451 15.14 -1.41 -8.55
C ARG A 451 16.21 -0.72 -7.69
N THR A 452 15.91 -0.40 -6.43
CA THR A 452 16.85 0.21 -5.48
C THR A 452 17.96 -0.78 -5.16
N SER A 453 17.60 -2.02 -4.81
CA SER A 453 18.59 -3.07 -4.50
C SER A 453 19.52 -3.35 -5.67
N ARG A 454 18.98 -3.41 -6.90
CA ARG A 454 19.79 -3.59 -8.13
C ARG A 454 20.78 -2.44 -8.36
N ARG A 455 20.34 -1.19 -8.16
CA ARG A 455 21.21 -0.02 -8.30
C ARG A 455 22.34 -0.02 -7.27
N LEU A 456 22.02 -0.29 -6.00
CA LEU A 456 23.01 -0.32 -4.92
C LEU A 456 24.07 -1.40 -5.15
N LEU A 457 23.68 -2.58 -5.66
CA LEU A 457 24.64 -3.62 -6.06
C LEU A 457 25.56 -3.13 -7.17
N GLN A 458 25.00 -2.51 -8.22
CA GLN A 458 25.78 -2.01 -9.34
C GLN A 458 26.78 -0.93 -8.91
N GLU A 459 26.36 0.00 -8.05
CA GLU A 459 27.22 1.06 -7.50
C GLU A 459 28.36 0.51 -6.64
N ALA A 460 28.10 -0.57 -5.88
CA ALA A 460 29.11 -1.27 -5.09
C ALA A 460 30.01 -2.20 -5.94
N GLY A 461 29.70 -2.41 -7.23
CA GLY A 461 30.40 -3.37 -8.08
C GLY A 461 30.11 -4.84 -7.71
N TYR A 462 29.01 -5.09 -7.01
CA TYR A 462 28.58 -6.42 -6.57
C TYR A 462 27.52 -7.02 -7.49
N THR A 463 27.44 -8.34 -7.47
CA THR A 463 26.41 -9.15 -8.12
C THR A 463 25.71 -10.03 -7.08
N LEU A 464 24.59 -10.63 -7.45
CA LEU A 464 23.89 -11.59 -6.58
C LEU A 464 24.76 -12.80 -6.19
N GLU A 465 25.78 -13.11 -6.99
CA GLU A 465 26.72 -14.22 -6.76
C GLU A 465 27.99 -13.79 -6.03
N THR A 466 28.08 -12.52 -5.65
CA THR A 466 29.18 -12.03 -4.81
C THR A 466 29.06 -12.64 -3.43
N VAL A 467 30.15 -13.22 -2.93
CA VAL A 467 30.29 -13.63 -1.53
C VAL A 467 30.88 -12.46 -0.76
N LEU A 468 30.11 -11.91 0.17
CA LEU A 468 30.57 -10.79 1.00
C LEU A 468 31.59 -11.27 2.03
N PRO A 469 32.69 -10.52 2.26
CA PRO A 469 33.61 -10.77 3.36
C PRO A 469 32.90 -10.91 4.71
N GLU A 470 33.46 -11.72 5.60
CA GLU A 470 32.90 -11.93 6.93
C GLU A 470 32.78 -10.61 7.70
N GLY A 471 31.57 -10.32 8.19
CA GLY A 471 31.23 -9.10 8.92
C GLY A 471 30.90 -7.89 8.03
N GLU A 472 31.02 -7.99 6.71
CA GLU A 472 30.69 -6.88 5.82
C GLU A 472 29.17 -6.69 5.71
N LEU A 473 28.69 -5.51 6.08
CA LEU A 473 27.27 -5.15 5.99
C LEU A 473 26.96 -4.51 4.64
N PHE A 474 26.04 -5.11 3.89
CA PHE A 474 25.54 -4.56 2.64
C PHE A 474 24.05 -4.21 2.74
N TYR A 475 23.71 -2.95 2.46
CA TYR A 475 22.33 -2.47 2.46
C TYR A 475 21.66 -2.73 1.10
N LEU A 476 20.48 -3.33 1.15
CA LEU A 476 19.61 -3.60 -0.02
C LEU A 476 18.63 -2.46 -0.28
N GLN A 477 18.49 -1.54 0.66
CA GLN A 477 17.61 -0.37 0.61
C GLN A 477 18.30 0.84 1.23
N GLU A 478 18.08 2.03 0.66
CA GLU A 478 18.59 3.28 1.24
C GLU A 478 17.73 3.76 2.41
N LYS A 479 16.41 3.56 2.29
CA LYS A 479 15.43 4.04 3.28
C LYS A 479 15.05 2.93 4.24
N ILE A 480 14.89 3.31 5.50
CA ILE A 480 14.33 2.44 6.54
C ILE A 480 12.82 2.33 6.28
N THR A 481 12.37 1.20 5.75
CA THR A 481 10.96 0.95 5.45
C THR A 481 10.57 -0.48 5.84
N ALA A 482 9.57 -0.61 6.73
CA ALA A 482 9.11 -1.89 7.27
C ALA A 482 8.80 -2.90 6.16
N SER A 483 7.99 -2.51 5.17
CA SER A 483 7.52 -3.36 4.07
C SER A 483 8.60 -3.72 3.03
N THR A 484 9.82 -3.25 3.22
CA THR A 484 11.00 -3.63 2.42
C THR A 484 11.99 -4.50 3.18
N GLY A 485 11.66 -4.89 4.42
CA GLY A 485 12.45 -5.78 5.25
C GLY A 485 13.41 -5.09 6.22
N ALA A 486 13.05 -3.89 6.70
CA ALA A 486 13.82 -3.22 7.74
C ALA A 486 13.95 -4.07 9.02
N ASP A 487 15.08 -3.91 9.72
CA ASP A 487 15.34 -4.55 11.00
C ASP A 487 15.07 -3.58 12.17
N TYR A 488 14.69 -4.17 13.29
CA TYR A 488 14.42 -3.54 14.58
C TYR A 488 15.24 -4.26 15.65
N VAL A 489 16.28 -3.58 16.13
CA VAL A 489 17.22 -4.13 17.10
C VAL A 489 16.97 -3.47 18.45
N ASP A 490 16.72 -4.27 19.49
CA ASP A 490 16.58 -3.75 20.85
C ASP A 490 17.91 -3.17 21.35
N TYR A 491 17.88 -1.89 21.67
CA TYR A 491 19.00 -1.10 22.22
C TYR A 491 18.65 -0.53 23.60
N THR A 492 17.67 -1.14 24.27
CA THR A 492 17.10 -0.57 25.50
C THR A 492 18.13 -0.42 26.63
N GLU A 493 19.01 -1.40 26.80
CA GLU A 493 20.03 -1.37 27.86
C GLU A 493 21.26 -0.51 27.48
N GLN A 494 21.39 -0.17 26.19
CA GLN A 494 22.53 0.56 25.64
C GLN A 494 22.26 2.07 25.59
N LEU A 495 21.02 2.51 25.75
CA LEU A 495 20.67 3.92 25.69
C LEU A 495 21.30 4.69 26.85
N HIS A 496 22.05 5.76 26.54
CA HIS A 496 22.72 6.55 27.57
C HIS A 496 21.71 7.17 28.57
N PRO A 497 21.96 7.10 29.89
CA PRO A 497 21.04 7.61 30.91
C PRO A 497 20.65 9.08 30.76
N SER A 498 21.55 9.93 30.24
CA SER A 498 21.21 11.35 30.02
C SER A 498 20.12 11.51 28.96
N ILE A 499 20.08 10.64 27.94
CA ILE A 499 19.07 10.68 26.88
C ILE A 499 17.73 10.20 27.44
N ILE A 500 17.75 9.14 28.26
CA ILE A 500 16.57 8.66 29.00
C ILE A 500 15.96 9.80 29.83
N GLN A 501 16.78 10.49 30.63
CA GLN A 501 16.32 11.58 31.48
C GLN A 501 15.73 12.73 30.65
N SER A 502 16.37 13.14 29.56
CA SER A 502 15.82 14.19 28.67
C SER A 502 14.47 13.80 28.07
N CYS A 503 14.27 12.54 27.68
CA CYS A 503 13.00 12.05 27.17
C CYS A 503 11.90 12.05 28.26
N ILE A 504 12.24 11.64 29.48
CA ILE A 504 11.32 11.64 30.64
C ILE A 504 10.91 13.08 30.98
N ASP A 505 11.87 13.98 31.14
CA ASP A 505 11.64 15.39 31.48
C ASP A 505 10.77 16.09 30.43
N PHE A 506 11.03 15.83 29.14
CA PHE A 506 10.21 16.34 28.05
C PHE A 506 8.80 15.73 28.04
N SER A 507 8.66 14.45 28.41
CA SER A 507 7.34 13.80 28.41
C SER A 507 6.38 14.42 29.41
N HIS A 508 6.87 14.96 30.54
CA HIS A 508 6.05 15.62 31.56
C HIS A 508 5.37 16.91 31.10
N GLN A 509 5.71 17.42 29.90
CA GLN A 509 5.03 18.56 29.29
C GLN A 509 3.65 18.20 28.73
N PHE A 510 3.33 16.91 28.63
CA PHE A 510 2.10 16.42 28.02
C PHE A 510 1.39 15.44 28.96
N SER A 511 0.07 15.34 28.83
CA SER A 511 -0.74 14.32 29.52
C SER A 511 -0.81 13.00 28.75
N ASN A 512 -0.15 12.91 27.59
CA ASN A 512 -0.16 11.73 26.73
C ASN A 512 0.45 10.51 27.41
N LEU A 513 -0.26 9.38 27.34
CA LEU A 513 0.22 8.13 27.89
C LEU A 513 1.48 7.63 27.18
N THR A 514 1.59 7.82 25.87
CA THR A 514 2.72 7.33 25.08
C THR A 514 3.44 8.47 24.38
N LEU A 515 4.76 8.40 24.35
CA LEU A 515 5.60 9.31 23.58
C LEU A 515 6.77 8.54 22.97
N GLY A 516 6.88 8.56 21.65
CA GLY A 516 8.03 8.02 20.94
C GLY A 516 8.92 9.13 20.42
N PHE A 517 10.22 9.01 20.61
CA PHE A 517 11.22 9.94 20.09
C PHE A 517 12.02 9.26 18.98
N ASP A 518 12.22 9.98 17.89
CA ASP A 518 13.09 9.56 16.78
C ASP A 518 14.37 10.37 16.90
N LEU A 519 15.50 9.67 17.02
CA LEU A 519 16.81 10.29 17.20
C LEU A 519 17.83 9.65 16.28
N ILE A 520 18.83 10.44 15.88
CA ILE A 520 19.93 9.99 15.04
C ILE A 520 21.23 10.27 15.78
N THR A 521 22.08 9.27 15.92
CA THR A 521 23.41 9.42 16.54
C THR A 521 24.38 8.34 16.07
N PRO A 522 25.67 8.64 15.91
CA PRO A 522 26.69 7.62 15.68
C PRO A 522 26.79 6.59 16.80
N ASP A 523 26.52 6.99 18.05
CA ASP A 523 26.60 6.13 19.22
C ASP A 523 25.53 6.51 20.25
N ILE A 524 24.61 5.59 20.51
CA ILE A 524 23.48 5.80 21.43
C ILE A 524 23.85 5.63 22.90
N SER A 525 25.02 5.04 23.17
CA SER A 525 25.54 4.80 24.52
C SER A 525 26.26 5.99 25.13
N ARG A 526 26.33 7.11 24.40
CA ARG A 526 26.96 8.36 24.83
C ARG A 526 25.99 9.53 24.74
N PRO A 527 26.23 10.64 25.48
CA PRO A 527 25.44 11.86 25.32
C PRO A 527 25.36 12.35 23.86
N LEU A 528 24.19 12.84 23.43
CA LEU A 528 24.00 13.35 22.06
C LEU A 528 24.92 14.53 21.72
N ALA A 529 25.20 15.39 22.71
CA ALA A 529 26.11 16.51 22.54
C ALA A 529 27.55 16.09 22.19
N ASP A 530 27.99 14.92 22.67
CA ASP A 530 29.35 14.42 22.45
C ASP A 530 29.50 13.67 21.12
N THR A 531 28.38 13.16 20.61
CA THR A 531 28.34 12.32 19.40
C THR A 531 27.90 13.10 18.16
N GLY A 532 27.44 14.34 18.33
CA GLY A 532 26.81 15.11 17.26
C GLY A 532 25.42 14.62 16.89
N GLY A 533 24.81 13.80 17.76
CA GLY A 533 23.46 13.27 17.56
C GLY A 533 22.37 14.30 17.88
N ALA A 534 21.15 14.03 17.41
CA ALA A 534 20.02 14.92 17.61
C ALA A 534 18.67 14.19 17.58
N PHE A 535 17.67 14.79 18.24
CA PHE A 535 16.27 14.42 18.11
C PHE A 535 15.70 14.96 16.80
N ASN A 536 15.18 14.07 15.95
CA ASN A 536 14.61 14.39 14.64
C ASN A 536 13.11 14.67 14.72
N GLU A 537 12.38 13.95 15.59
CA GLU A 537 10.96 14.18 15.87
C GLU A 537 10.50 13.48 17.16
N TYR A 538 9.29 13.79 17.60
CA TYR A 538 8.55 13.00 18.59
C TYR A 538 7.11 12.74 18.12
N ASN A 539 6.49 11.69 18.66
CA ASN A 539 5.21 11.15 18.24
C ASN A 539 4.38 10.70 19.44
N PHE A 540 3.16 11.21 19.60
CA PHE A 540 2.25 10.80 20.68
C PHE A 540 1.63 9.42 20.46
N LEU A 541 1.57 8.96 19.21
CA LEU A 541 1.01 7.67 18.82
C LEU A 541 2.09 6.81 18.13
N PRO A 542 3.20 6.51 18.84
CA PRO A 542 4.35 5.82 18.25
C PRO A 542 4.00 4.37 17.89
N TYR A 543 4.77 3.75 16.99
CA TYR A 543 4.62 2.32 16.69
C TYR A 543 5.21 1.48 17.83
N VAL A 544 4.36 1.03 18.76
CA VAL A 544 4.76 0.24 19.94
C VAL A 544 5.18 -1.18 19.57
N ASP A 545 4.67 -1.70 18.47
CA ASP A 545 4.94 -3.05 17.99
C ASP A 545 6.41 -3.26 17.61
N LEU A 546 7.14 -2.17 17.28
CA LEU A 546 8.59 -2.21 17.05
C LEU A 546 9.37 -2.69 18.28
N HIS A 547 8.88 -2.36 19.49
CA HIS A 547 9.52 -2.74 20.75
C HIS A 547 9.02 -4.12 21.22
N GLU A 548 7.76 -4.45 20.98
CA GLU A 548 7.20 -5.77 21.35
C GLU A 548 7.65 -6.90 20.43
N ASN A 549 7.93 -6.58 19.16
CA ASN A 549 8.24 -7.55 18.11
C ASN A 549 9.52 -7.16 17.36
N CYS A 550 10.53 -6.64 18.05
CA CYS A 550 11.87 -6.50 17.48
C CYS A 550 12.41 -7.87 17.02
N ASN A 551 13.19 -7.90 15.94
CA ASN A 551 13.76 -9.16 15.43
C ASN A 551 15.09 -9.52 16.08
N ILE A 552 15.79 -8.56 16.69
CA ILE A 552 17.08 -8.80 17.35
C ILE A 552 17.03 -8.21 18.76
N GLY A 553 17.42 -8.98 19.77
CA GLY A 553 17.44 -8.56 21.18
C GLY A 553 16.13 -8.85 21.93
N GLN A 554 15.90 -8.15 23.04
CA GLN A 554 14.81 -8.46 23.96
C GLN A 554 13.52 -7.69 23.63
N LYS A 555 12.44 -8.44 23.45
CA LYS A 555 11.09 -7.89 23.27
C LYS A 555 10.59 -7.22 24.55
N ARG A 556 10.07 -5.99 24.44
CA ARG A 556 9.57 -5.19 25.57
C ARG A 556 8.04 -5.33 25.68
N PRO A 557 7.47 -5.53 26.87
CA PRO A 557 6.03 -5.82 27.04
C PRO A 557 5.18 -4.53 27.06
N VAL A 558 5.22 -3.75 25.97
CA VAL A 558 4.64 -2.40 25.94
C VAL A 558 3.12 -2.38 26.17
N SER A 559 2.38 -3.26 25.49
CA SER A 559 0.93 -3.42 25.61
C SER A 559 0.52 -3.75 27.04
N ARG A 560 1.28 -4.63 27.69
CA ARG A 560 1.09 -4.96 29.10
C ARG A 560 1.25 -3.71 29.98
N LEU A 561 2.31 -2.94 29.79
CA LEU A 561 2.55 -1.72 30.57
C LEU A 561 1.45 -0.66 30.37
N ILE A 562 0.96 -0.51 29.14
CA ILE A 562 -0.18 0.37 28.83
C ILE A 562 -1.41 -0.09 29.61
N TRP A 563 -1.77 -1.37 29.57
CA TRP A 563 -2.94 -1.87 30.29
C TRP A 563 -2.77 -1.88 31.81
N ASP A 564 -1.56 -2.13 32.33
CA ASP A 564 -1.25 -2.01 33.76
C ASP A 564 -1.57 -0.58 34.24
N TYR A 565 -1.19 0.44 33.45
CA TYR A 565 -1.54 1.83 33.75
C TYR A 565 -3.04 2.09 33.70
N ILE A 566 -3.73 1.58 32.67
CA ILE A 566 -5.18 1.75 32.49
C ILE A 566 -5.95 1.14 33.67
N GLU A 567 -5.59 -0.06 34.11
CA GLU A 567 -6.25 -0.72 35.24
C GLU A 567 -5.97 -0.02 36.57
N ALA A 568 -4.73 0.47 36.76
CA ALA A 568 -4.37 1.25 37.95
C ALA A 568 -5.13 2.60 38.05
N HIS A 569 -5.69 3.08 36.94
CA HIS A 569 -6.41 4.35 36.86
C HIS A 569 -7.84 4.17 36.35
N ALA A 570 -8.43 2.98 36.51
CA ALA A 570 -9.78 2.68 36.03
C ALA A 570 -10.85 3.58 36.65
N ASP A 571 -10.59 4.18 37.81
CA ASP A 571 -11.41 5.19 38.49
C ASP A 571 -11.41 6.56 37.80
N ARG A 572 -10.35 6.88 37.03
CA ARG A 572 -10.30 8.06 36.15
C ARG A 572 -11.01 7.83 34.81
N ILE A 573 -11.33 6.57 34.54
CA ILE A 573 -11.95 6.07 33.32
C ILE A 573 -13.43 5.80 33.65
N VAL A 574 -14.17 6.87 33.92
CA VAL A 574 -15.53 6.88 34.51
C VAL A 574 -16.27 8.06 33.86
N THR A 575 -17.50 8.01 33.33
CA THR A 575 -18.61 7.04 33.27
C THR A 575 -19.66 7.54 32.27
N SER A 576 -20.59 6.64 31.89
CA SER A 576 -22.04 6.85 31.65
C SER A 576 -22.53 7.75 30.51
N GLU A 577 -21.71 8.67 29.99
CA GLU A 577 -22.07 9.47 28.82
C GLU A 577 -20.95 9.32 27.81
N PHE A 578 -21.09 8.30 26.95
CA PHE A 578 -20.25 8.04 25.79
C PHE A 578 -20.42 9.16 24.74
N ASN A 579 -20.15 10.41 25.10
CA ASN A 579 -20.15 11.50 24.14
C ASN A 579 -18.76 11.61 23.52
N ILE A 580 -18.72 11.42 22.20
CA ILE A 580 -17.51 11.39 21.38
C ILE A 580 -16.98 12.82 21.12
N PHE A 581 -17.56 13.83 21.79
CA PHE A 581 -17.44 15.25 21.50
C PHE A 581 -17.41 16.09 22.76
#